data_AF-A0A9P0LJS8-F1
#
_entry.id   AF-A0A9P0LJS8-F1
#
_cell.length_a   1.000
_cell.length_b   1.000
_cell.length_c   1.000
_cell.angle_alpha   90.00
_cell.angle_beta   90.00
_cell.angle_gamma   90.00
#
_symmetry.space_group_name_H-M   'P 1'
#
loop_
_entity.id
_entity.type
_entity.pdbx_description
1 polymer ?
#
loop_
_entity_poly.entity_id
_entity_poly.type
_entity_poly.pdbx_seq_one_letter_code
_entity_poly.pdbx_strand_id
1 'polypeptide(L)'
;MNSDLYTWSNITDIKDIKIFKNYIYLWREDMKISILTLQPLEDLIVNTILNKQYFLCSELCLSYSDDILDIAEQSKKIFFIHTLKSKLPEINANDMLHKIEPILSKLEDLKEKNPIRKTENSITVVENGDLEADDIPVVVSQRGVTSKTDTTKCSDIIHSADKTSKAVLSLYKQYLLNKSHKNAELTETNELYEKAEIDKMIPVFQEFVQFVWEKYNENPTKWCQEQMLKQAYRRIKDITNLAENTIRYLKDAFLELNKVEHLNCKCSFPLPKAHEMKPTFYELGCKLLELLEEEDKHFSDIAYLYKYKLQKENDLNEADLTLLVQFNDRELYKKLSINFTYDTCDKLLNLFIKLKRGNCLNCGLPVDVNDLMSWTELGLLLVEFVGPQNACRLLKRYSDEIPNGELDSGFYQGFILAAAYKKPKEALNFMETVVDDSNRQKVRYDCKSY
;
A
#
# COMPACT_ATOMS: atom_id res chain seq x y z
N MET A 1 -44.80 4.45 3.98
CA MET A 1 -43.65 4.43 4.89
C MET A 1 -42.57 5.27 4.22
N ASN A 2 -42.17 6.41 4.81
CA ASN A 2 -40.98 7.12 4.35
C ASN A 2 -39.80 6.20 4.59
N SER A 3 -39.25 5.65 3.51
CA SER A 3 -37.98 4.93 3.53
C SER A 3 -36.86 5.96 3.50
N ASP A 4 -36.69 6.70 4.60
CA ASP A 4 -35.47 7.47 4.78
C ASP A 4 -34.33 6.45 4.86
N LEU A 5 -33.38 6.53 3.93
CA LEU A 5 -32.21 5.67 3.89
C LEU A 5 -31.33 6.02 5.11
N TYR A 6 -31.52 5.31 6.22
CA TYR A 6 -30.66 5.44 7.39
C TYR A 6 -29.34 4.74 7.08
N THR A 7 -28.33 5.51 6.68
CA THR A 7 -26.95 5.06 6.78
C THR A 7 -26.60 4.94 8.25
N TRP A 8 -25.88 3.88 8.65
CA TRP A 8 -25.44 3.68 10.03
C TRP A 8 -24.90 4.98 10.63
N SER A 9 -24.08 5.70 9.86
CA SER A 9 -23.42 6.95 10.24
C SER A 9 -24.33 8.01 10.88
N ASN A 10 -25.64 7.94 10.67
CA ASN A 10 -26.60 8.93 11.11
C ASN A 10 -27.26 8.58 12.47
N ILE A 11 -26.95 7.41 13.05
CA ILE A 11 -27.50 7.00 14.35
C ILE A 11 -26.56 7.49 15.45
N THR A 12 -26.96 8.59 16.08
CA THR A 12 -26.38 9.06 17.34
C THR A 12 -27.06 8.35 18.52
N ASP A 13 -26.41 8.33 19.69
CA ASP A 13 -27.00 7.87 20.96
C ASP A 13 -27.08 6.33 21.12
N ILE A 14 -26.05 5.61 20.68
CA ILE A 14 -25.96 4.16 20.83
C ILE A 14 -25.34 3.82 22.19
N LYS A 15 -26.09 3.12 23.04
CA LYS A 15 -25.66 2.64 24.36
C LYS A 15 -24.97 1.27 24.30
N ASP A 16 -25.49 0.36 23.48
CA ASP A 16 -24.91 -0.97 23.28
C ASP A 16 -25.19 -1.48 21.88
N ILE A 17 -24.33 -2.38 21.39
CA ILE A 17 -24.47 -3.01 20.09
C ILE A 17 -24.27 -4.51 20.21
N LYS A 18 -25.22 -5.27 19.69
CA LYS A 18 -25.09 -6.71 19.54
C LYS A 18 -25.23 -7.11 18.08
N ILE A 19 -24.24 -7.81 17.58
CA ILE A 19 -24.23 -8.31 16.21
C ILE A 19 -24.57 -9.79 16.26
N PHE A 20 -25.59 -10.20 15.52
CA PHE A 20 -25.97 -11.60 15.39
C PHE A 20 -26.22 -11.92 13.92
N LYS A 21 -25.33 -12.72 13.33
CA LYS A 21 -25.27 -12.98 11.89
C LYS A 21 -25.14 -11.64 11.14
N ASN A 22 -26.12 -11.32 10.32
CA ASN A 22 -26.19 -10.13 9.49
C ASN A 22 -27.07 -9.03 10.11
N TYR A 23 -27.53 -9.21 11.35
CA TYR A 23 -28.32 -8.22 12.07
C TYR A 23 -27.46 -7.48 13.09
N ILE A 24 -27.61 -6.16 13.12
CA ILE A 24 -26.99 -5.26 14.08
C ILE A 24 -28.11 -4.72 14.97
N TYR A 25 -28.14 -5.19 16.21
CA TYR A 25 -29.06 -4.72 17.24
C TYR A 25 -28.41 -3.55 17.95
N LEU A 26 -29.00 -2.37 17.84
CA LEU A 26 -28.56 -1.14 18.48
C LEU A 26 -29.47 -0.84 19.65
N TRP A 27 -28.95 -0.91 20.88
CA TRP A 27 -29.60 -0.36 22.05
C TRP A 27 -29.29 1.13 22.12
N ARG A 28 -30.32 1.98 22.14
CA ARG A 28 -30.16 3.43 22.18
C ARG A 28 -30.38 4.01 23.58
N GLU A 29 -29.86 5.20 23.85
CA GLU A 29 -30.02 5.89 25.13
C GLU A 29 -31.50 6.14 25.49
N ASP A 30 -32.35 6.33 24.49
CA ASP A 30 -33.81 6.47 24.63
C ASP A 30 -34.53 5.14 24.94
N MET A 31 -33.78 4.08 25.25
CA MET A 31 -34.26 2.72 25.55
C MET A 31 -34.94 2.03 24.36
N LYS A 32 -34.79 2.54 23.13
CA LYS A 32 -35.23 1.84 21.92
C LYS A 32 -34.18 0.86 21.43
N ILE A 33 -34.66 -0.22 20.81
CA ILE A 33 -33.82 -1.18 20.08
C ILE A 33 -34.08 -0.98 18.59
N SER A 34 -33.05 -0.56 17.85
CA SER A 34 -33.08 -0.54 16.39
C SER A 34 -32.41 -1.80 15.86
N ILE A 35 -33.00 -2.44 14.84
CA ILE A 35 -32.41 -3.61 14.19
C ILE A 35 -32.05 -3.19 12.77
N LEU A 36 -30.75 -3.16 12.47
CA LEU A 36 -30.25 -2.96 11.12
C LEU A 36 -29.89 -4.33 10.53
N THR A 37 -30.08 -4.50 9.23
CA THR A 37 -29.68 -5.73 8.53
C THR A 37 -28.67 -5.37 7.45
N LEU A 38 -27.50 -6.00 7.47
CA LEU A 38 -26.51 -5.92 6.40
C LEU A 38 -26.80 -7.06 5.41
N GLN A 39 -27.09 -6.75 4.16
CA GLN A 39 -27.35 -7.77 3.13
C GLN A 39 -26.64 -7.43 1.84
N PRO A 40 -26.13 -8.43 1.09
CA PRO A 40 -25.70 -8.21 -0.29
C PRO A 40 -26.82 -7.55 -1.08
N LEU A 41 -26.47 -6.61 -1.96
CA LEU A 41 -27.44 -5.89 -2.78
C LEU A 41 -28.34 -6.85 -3.58
N GLU A 42 -27.76 -7.93 -4.13
CA GLU A 42 -28.51 -8.98 -4.81
C GLU A 42 -29.59 -9.61 -3.90
N ASP A 43 -29.22 -10.04 -2.69
CA ASP A 43 -30.16 -10.65 -1.76
C ASP A 43 -31.23 -9.66 -1.33
N LEU A 44 -30.88 -8.38 -1.12
CA LEU A 44 -31.85 -7.34 -0.79
C LEU A 44 -32.89 -7.15 -1.91
N ILE A 45 -32.43 -7.09 -3.16
CA ILE A 45 -33.30 -6.98 -4.34
C ILE A 45 -34.20 -8.21 -4.47
N VAL A 46 -33.63 -9.41 -4.39
CA VAL A 46 -34.41 -10.65 -4.49
C VAL A 46 -35.45 -10.74 -3.37
N ASN A 47 -35.06 -10.43 -2.12
CA ASN A 47 -35.97 -10.48 -0.98
C ASN A 47 -37.08 -9.43 -1.08
N THR A 48 -36.80 -8.21 -1.54
CA THR A 48 -37.84 -7.18 -1.73
C THR A 48 -38.85 -7.59 -2.80
N ILE A 49 -38.42 -8.25 -3.88
CA ILE A 49 -39.32 -8.83 -4.89
C ILE A 49 -40.17 -9.97 -4.32
N LEU A 50 -39.55 -10.93 -3.62
CA LEU A 50 -40.25 -12.07 -3.02
C LEU A 50 -41.27 -11.64 -1.96
N ASN A 51 -40.97 -10.57 -1.21
CA ASN A 51 -41.86 -9.96 -0.23
C ASN A 51 -42.89 -9.00 -0.85
N LYS A 52 -43.00 -8.95 -2.18
CA LYS A 52 -43.94 -8.10 -2.94
C LYS A 52 -43.76 -6.60 -2.73
N GLN A 53 -42.57 -6.15 -2.30
CA GLN A 53 -42.21 -4.75 -2.13
C GLN A 53 -41.67 -4.17 -3.46
N TYR A 54 -42.49 -4.25 -4.51
CA TYR A 54 -42.07 -3.94 -5.89
C TYR A 54 -41.62 -2.49 -6.09
N PHE A 55 -42.28 -1.55 -5.41
CA PHE A 55 -41.90 -0.14 -5.49
C PHE A 55 -40.51 0.10 -4.89
N LEU A 56 -40.25 -0.41 -3.68
CA LEU A 56 -38.95 -0.32 -3.03
C LEU A 56 -37.85 -0.99 -3.85
N CYS A 57 -38.12 -2.18 -4.40
CA CYS A 57 -37.18 -2.85 -5.30
C CYS A 57 -36.84 -1.96 -6.51
N SER A 58 -37.81 -1.23 -7.06
CA SER A 58 -37.59 -0.35 -8.21
C SER A 58 -36.74 0.87 -7.82
N GLU A 59 -36.97 1.45 -6.65
CA GLU A 59 -36.13 2.53 -6.11
C GLU A 59 -34.68 2.08 -5.88
N LEU A 60 -34.49 0.87 -5.36
CA LEU A 60 -33.17 0.25 -5.22
C LEU A 60 -32.51 0.05 -6.59
N CYS A 61 -33.27 -0.40 -7.59
CA CYS A 61 -32.75 -0.57 -8.94
C CYS A 61 -32.25 0.75 -9.55
N LEU A 62 -32.99 1.84 -9.35
CA LEU A 62 -32.57 3.17 -9.80
C LEU A 62 -31.36 3.71 -9.05
N SER A 63 -31.29 3.45 -7.74
CA SER A 63 -30.24 4.01 -6.89
C SER A 63 -28.89 3.31 -7.09
N TYR A 64 -28.90 2.02 -7.48
CA TYR A 64 -27.72 1.17 -7.60
C TYR A 64 -27.61 0.54 -9.00
N SER A 65 -27.95 1.29 -10.06
CA SER A 65 -28.07 0.74 -11.41
C SER A 65 -26.78 0.11 -11.93
N ASP A 66 -25.64 0.76 -11.66
CA ASP A 66 -24.33 0.30 -12.16
C ASP A 66 -23.89 -0.96 -11.42
N ASP A 67 -24.00 -0.98 -10.09
CA ASP A 67 -23.70 -2.16 -9.26
C ASP A 67 -24.56 -3.37 -9.64
N ILE A 68 -25.84 -3.14 -9.99
CA ILE A 68 -26.75 -4.22 -10.42
C ILE A 68 -26.33 -4.82 -11.76
N LEU A 69 -25.83 -4.00 -12.68
CA LEU A 69 -25.34 -4.49 -13.97
C LEU A 69 -24.07 -5.32 -13.78
N ASP A 70 -23.16 -4.88 -12.92
CA ASP A 70 -21.94 -5.63 -12.58
C ASP A 70 -22.27 -6.97 -11.90
N ILE A 71 -23.24 -6.97 -10.96
CA ILE A 71 -23.74 -8.19 -10.32
C ILE A 71 -24.36 -9.15 -11.35
N ALA A 72 -25.05 -8.64 -12.36
CA ALA A 72 -25.72 -9.44 -13.38
C ALA A 72 -24.77 -10.22 -14.30
N GLU A 73 -23.52 -9.82 -14.40
CA GLU A 73 -22.49 -10.60 -15.09
C GLU A 73 -22.14 -11.89 -14.33
N GLN A 74 -22.27 -11.87 -13.00
CA GLN A 74 -21.76 -12.92 -12.11
C GLN A 74 -22.87 -13.76 -11.46
N SER A 75 -24.09 -13.24 -11.36
CA SER A 75 -25.16 -13.91 -10.63
C SER A 75 -26.47 -14.05 -11.40
N LYS A 76 -27.12 -15.20 -11.21
CA LYS A 76 -28.35 -15.60 -11.91
C LYS A 76 -29.61 -15.17 -11.17
N LYS A 77 -29.52 -14.77 -9.90
CA LYS A 77 -30.72 -14.42 -9.11
C LYS A 77 -31.17 -12.99 -9.39
N ILE A 78 -30.26 -12.09 -9.73
CA ILE A 78 -30.60 -10.69 -10.01
C ILE A 78 -31.63 -10.52 -11.16
N PHE A 79 -31.75 -11.49 -12.07
CA PHE A 79 -32.77 -11.47 -13.13
C PHE A 79 -34.21 -11.60 -12.62
N PHE A 80 -34.44 -11.87 -11.32
CA PHE A 80 -35.78 -11.75 -10.72
C PHE A 80 -36.37 -10.34 -10.87
N ILE A 81 -35.53 -9.29 -11.06
CA ILE A 81 -35.95 -7.90 -11.30
C ILE A 81 -36.90 -7.78 -12.50
N HIS A 82 -36.83 -8.65 -13.52
CA HIS A 82 -37.79 -8.63 -14.64
C HIS A 82 -39.25 -8.84 -14.21
N THR A 83 -39.49 -9.40 -13.03
CA THR A 83 -40.83 -9.51 -12.42
C THR A 83 -41.48 -8.13 -12.24
N LEU A 84 -40.69 -7.06 -12.12
CA LEU A 84 -41.20 -5.70 -12.01
C LEU A 84 -41.96 -5.24 -13.27
N LYS A 85 -41.63 -5.76 -14.47
CA LYS A 85 -42.35 -5.43 -15.72
C LYS A 85 -43.84 -5.74 -15.64
N SER A 86 -44.19 -6.86 -15.01
CA SER A 86 -45.59 -7.26 -14.84
C SER A 86 -46.21 -6.73 -13.55
N LYS A 87 -45.41 -6.57 -12.48
CA LYS A 87 -45.94 -6.19 -11.15
C LYS A 87 -46.09 -4.69 -10.89
N LEU A 88 -45.31 -3.82 -11.53
CA LEU A 88 -45.49 -2.37 -11.38
C LEU A 88 -46.80 -1.85 -11.99
N PRO A 89 -47.24 -2.33 -13.17
CA PRO A 89 -48.56 -1.98 -13.70
C PRO A 89 -49.71 -2.43 -12.80
N GLU A 90 -49.60 -3.62 -12.16
CA GLU A 90 -50.61 -4.14 -11.23
C GLU A 90 -50.84 -3.22 -10.01
N ILE A 91 -49.82 -2.46 -9.60
CA ILE A 91 -49.91 -1.49 -8.49
C ILE A 91 -50.05 -0.03 -8.96
N ASN A 92 -50.39 0.20 -10.24
CA ASN A 92 -50.50 1.51 -10.88
C ASN A 92 -49.23 2.37 -10.82
N ALA A 93 -48.04 1.76 -10.78
CA ALA A 93 -46.75 2.44 -10.72
C ALA A 93 -46.05 2.51 -12.09
N ASN A 94 -46.79 2.86 -13.15
CA ASN A 94 -46.26 2.91 -14.52
C ASN A 94 -45.13 3.93 -14.69
N ASP A 95 -45.19 5.04 -13.97
CA ASP A 95 -44.15 6.07 -13.98
C ASP A 95 -42.80 5.53 -13.48
N MET A 96 -42.84 4.63 -12.50
CA MET A 96 -41.65 3.96 -11.98
C MET A 96 -41.13 2.93 -12.98
N LEU A 97 -42.02 2.18 -13.64
CA LEU A 97 -41.66 1.24 -14.70
C LEU A 97 -40.88 1.95 -15.81
N HIS A 98 -41.37 3.10 -16.28
CA HIS A 98 -40.67 3.90 -17.30
C HIS A 98 -39.26 4.32 -16.90
N LYS A 99 -39.03 4.59 -15.60
CA LYS A 99 -37.71 4.96 -15.09
C LYS A 99 -36.76 3.76 -15.03
N ILE A 100 -37.24 2.57 -14.68
CA ILE A 100 -36.39 1.38 -14.56
C ILE A 100 -36.22 0.61 -15.88
N GLU A 101 -37.06 0.87 -16.89
CA GLU A 101 -37.01 0.18 -18.18
C GLU A 101 -35.61 0.13 -18.82
N PRO A 102 -34.81 1.22 -18.82
CA PRO A 102 -33.45 1.18 -19.38
C PRO A 102 -32.52 0.16 -18.68
N ILE A 103 -32.70 -0.04 -17.38
CA ILE A 103 -31.94 -1.02 -16.59
C ILE A 103 -32.40 -2.43 -16.95
N LEU A 104 -33.72 -2.63 -17.03
CA LEU A 104 -34.33 -3.90 -17.42
C LEU A 104 -33.92 -4.35 -18.82
N SER A 105 -33.87 -3.43 -19.80
CA SER A 105 -33.42 -3.75 -21.15
C SER A 105 -31.96 -4.17 -21.20
N LYS A 106 -31.06 -3.48 -20.47
CA LYS A 106 -29.65 -3.87 -20.38
C LYS A 106 -29.46 -5.24 -19.72
N LEU A 107 -30.26 -5.54 -18.69
CA LEU A 107 -30.25 -6.87 -18.05
C LEU A 107 -30.75 -7.96 -19.02
N GLU A 108 -31.74 -7.66 -19.86
CA GLU A 108 -32.21 -8.56 -20.92
C GLU A 108 -31.07 -8.89 -21.91
N ASP A 109 -30.32 -7.89 -22.37
CA ASP A 109 -29.17 -8.09 -23.27
C ASP A 109 -28.07 -8.97 -22.65
N LEU A 110 -27.83 -8.82 -21.34
CA LEU A 110 -26.83 -9.61 -20.61
C LEU A 110 -27.28 -11.05 -20.39
N LYS A 111 -28.58 -11.28 -20.20
CA LYS A 111 -29.16 -12.63 -20.10
C LYS A 111 -29.03 -13.41 -21.40
N GLU A 112 -29.17 -12.75 -22.55
CA GLU A 112 -29.04 -13.37 -23.87
C GLU A 112 -27.58 -13.73 -24.21
N LYS A 113 -26.61 -12.97 -23.68
CA LYS A 113 -25.17 -13.26 -23.84
C LYS A 113 -24.65 -14.41 -22.97
N ASN A 114 -25.39 -14.82 -21.94
CA ASN A 114 -25.10 -15.96 -21.07
C ASN A 114 -26.23 -17.02 -21.12
N PRO A 115 -26.43 -17.74 -22.25
CA PRO A 115 -27.50 -18.71 -22.37
C PRO A 115 -27.19 -19.97 -21.54
N ILE A 116 -27.85 -20.13 -20.39
CA ILE A 116 -27.94 -21.45 -19.76
C ILE A 116 -28.87 -22.29 -20.63
N ARG A 117 -28.35 -23.41 -21.14
CA ARG A 117 -29.14 -24.47 -21.78
C ARG A 117 -30.30 -24.86 -20.86
N LYS A 118 -31.53 -24.60 -21.29
CA LYS A 118 -32.69 -25.32 -20.77
C LYS A 118 -32.56 -26.77 -21.23
N THR A 119 -32.55 -27.71 -20.30
CA THR A 119 -32.97 -29.09 -20.59
C THR A 119 -34.18 -29.40 -19.73
N GLU A 120 -35.27 -29.72 -20.40
CA GLU A 120 -36.42 -30.38 -19.81
C GLU A 120 -35.97 -31.74 -19.27
N ASN A 121 -36.39 -32.01 -18.02
CA ASN A 121 -36.37 -33.28 -17.29
C ASN A 121 -35.43 -33.34 -16.08
N SER A 122 -36.08 -33.59 -14.95
CA SER A 122 -35.62 -33.68 -13.58
C SER A 122 -34.60 -34.78 -13.33
N ILE A 123 -33.31 -34.43 -13.18
CA ILE A 123 -32.31 -35.06 -12.28
C ILE A 123 -31.27 -34.00 -11.88
N THR A 124 -31.01 -33.86 -10.58
CA THR A 124 -29.92 -33.04 -10.02
C THR A 124 -28.58 -33.73 -10.20
N VAL A 125 -27.63 -33.07 -10.88
CA VAL A 125 -26.20 -33.42 -10.80
C VAL A 125 -25.47 -32.22 -10.18
N VAL A 126 -24.87 -32.48 -9.02
CA VAL A 126 -23.94 -31.58 -8.33
C VAL A 126 -22.55 -31.96 -8.83
N GLU A 127 -21.84 -31.03 -9.45
CA GLU A 127 -20.38 -31.14 -9.60
C GLU A 127 -19.71 -29.86 -9.11
N ASN A 128 -18.85 -30.06 -8.11
CA ASN A 128 -17.95 -29.10 -7.46
C ASN A 128 -16.54 -29.26 -8.06
N GLY A 129 -15.79 -28.14 -8.11
CA GLY A 129 -14.31 -28.06 -8.16
C GLY A 129 -13.66 -28.57 -9.46
N ASP A 130 -12.54 -28.07 -9.96
CA ASP A 130 -11.52 -27.17 -9.45
C ASP A 130 -10.69 -26.63 -10.64
N LEU A 131 -10.11 -25.45 -10.44
CA LEU A 131 -8.73 -24.97 -10.73
C LEU A 131 -7.95 -25.37 -12.00
N GLU A 132 -6.99 -24.46 -12.28
CA GLU A 132 -5.84 -24.51 -13.19
C GLU A 132 -6.09 -24.01 -14.62
N ALA A 133 -5.16 -23.34 -15.31
CA ALA A 133 -3.92 -22.59 -15.03
C ALA A 133 -3.51 -22.01 -16.40
N ASP A 134 -2.74 -20.93 -16.39
CA ASP A 134 -1.76 -20.46 -17.38
C ASP A 134 -2.02 -20.61 -18.89
N ASP A 135 -1.91 -19.49 -19.61
CA ASP A 135 -1.08 -19.48 -20.82
C ASP A 135 -0.51 -18.09 -21.15
N ILE A 136 0.82 -18.08 -21.32
CA ILE A 136 1.68 -16.98 -21.78
C ILE A 136 1.72 -17.03 -23.31
N PRO A 137 1.75 -15.90 -24.05
CA PRO A 137 2.06 -15.94 -25.48
C PRO A 137 3.57 -15.91 -25.73
N VAL A 138 3.99 -16.93 -26.50
CA VAL A 138 5.29 -17.20 -27.10
C VAL A 138 5.69 -16.14 -28.15
N VAL A 139 6.97 -15.77 -28.12
CA VAL A 139 7.71 -14.98 -29.13
C VAL A 139 8.18 -15.85 -30.29
N VAL A 140 8.05 -15.42 -31.55
CA VAL A 140 8.98 -15.77 -32.66
C VAL A 140 9.04 -14.65 -33.73
N SER A 141 10.24 -14.07 -33.89
CA SER A 141 11.04 -13.70 -35.10
C SER A 141 10.36 -13.30 -36.43
N GLN A 142 10.91 -12.49 -37.35
CA GLN A 142 12.20 -11.84 -37.62
C GLN A 142 11.99 -10.99 -38.91
N ARG A 143 12.77 -9.91 -39.11
CA ARG A 143 13.54 -9.68 -40.35
C ARG A 143 14.41 -8.44 -40.19
N GLY A 144 15.70 -8.62 -40.47
CA GLY A 144 16.74 -7.61 -40.34
C GLY A 144 16.94 -6.75 -41.57
N VAL A 145 17.77 -5.72 -41.40
CA VAL A 145 18.54 -5.09 -42.46
C VAL A 145 19.91 -4.75 -41.89
N THR A 146 20.92 -5.20 -42.62
CA THR A 146 22.37 -5.00 -42.43
C THR A 146 22.81 -3.58 -42.78
N SER A 147 23.79 -3.04 -42.04
CA SER A 147 24.87 -2.25 -42.63
C SER A 147 26.16 -2.35 -41.81
N LYS A 148 27.26 -2.59 -42.55
CA LYS A 148 28.68 -2.46 -42.16
C LYS A 148 28.99 -0.94 -42.03
N THR A 149 30.03 -0.43 -41.39
CA THR A 149 31.48 -0.71 -41.44
C THR A 149 32.21 0.14 -40.38
N ASP A 150 33.49 -0.20 -40.17
CA ASP A 150 34.61 0.66 -39.76
C ASP A 150 35.03 0.76 -38.27
N THR A 151 35.93 -0.16 -37.95
CA THR A 151 37.16 0.03 -37.16
C THR A 151 37.79 1.42 -37.24
N THR A 152 38.07 2.06 -36.10
CA THR A 152 39.29 2.88 -35.90
C THR A 152 39.67 2.91 -34.42
N LYS A 153 40.99 2.80 -34.19
CA LYS A 153 41.71 2.58 -32.93
C LYS A 153 41.58 3.76 -31.96
N CYS A 154 41.40 3.45 -30.67
CA CYS A 154 41.53 4.41 -29.57
C CYS A 154 42.89 4.20 -28.90
N SER A 155 43.90 4.88 -29.42
CA SER A 155 45.16 5.15 -28.75
C SER A 155 45.45 6.60 -29.07
N ASP A 156 45.40 7.45 -28.04
CA ASP A 156 46.03 8.78 -27.92
C ASP A 156 45.17 9.66 -27.01
N ILE A 157 45.24 9.38 -25.71
CA ILE A 157 44.99 10.37 -24.66
C ILE A 157 46.22 10.31 -23.76
N ILE A 158 47.26 11.04 -24.12
CA ILE A 158 48.26 11.66 -23.23
C ILE A 158 49.14 12.50 -24.17
N HIS A 159 49.01 13.83 -24.06
CA HIS A 159 50.04 14.86 -24.26
C HIS A 159 49.42 16.16 -24.82
N SER A 160 49.06 17.08 -23.92
CA SER A 160 49.42 18.50 -24.05
C SER A 160 49.19 19.23 -22.72
N ALA A 161 49.91 20.34 -22.54
CA ALA A 161 50.28 20.94 -21.26
C ALA A 161 49.24 21.93 -20.69
N ASP A 162 48.06 21.44 -20.34
CA ASP A 162 47.18 22.09 -19.36
C ASP A 162 46.51 20.96 -18.56
N LYS A 163 47.02 20.70 -17.34
CA LYS A 163 47.10 19.35 -16.76
C LYS A 163 45.81 18.86 -16.08
N THR A 164 44.65 19.25 -16.60
CA THR A 164 43.34 18.76 -16.14
C THR A 164 42.74 17.85 -17.20
N SER A 165 42.47 16.59 -16.87
CA SER A 165 41.92 15.63 -17.83
C SER A 165 40.58 16.11 -18.39
N LYS A 166 40.29 15.84 -19.67
CA LYS A 166 39.01 16.18 -20.31
C LYS A 166 37.82 15.67 -19.48
N ALA A 167 37.97 14.50 -18.86
CA ALA A 167 36.97 13.90 -17.97
C ALA A 167 36.69 14.76 -16.74
N VAL A 168 37.73 15.26 -16.05
CA VAL A 168 37.59 16.17 -14.90
C VAL A 168 36.90 17.47 -15.28
N LEU A 169 37.22 18.04 -16.45
CA LEU A 169 36.54 19.25 -16.94
C LEU A 169 35.05 19.00 -17.24
N SER A 170 34.71 17.86 -17.85
CA SER A 170 33.31 17.46 -18.06
C SER A 170 32.56 17.31 -16.73
N LEU A 171 33.15 16.64 -15.74
CA LEU A 171 32.58 16.52 -14.39
C LEU A 171 32.40 17.87 -13.72
N TYR A 172 33.35 18.80 -13.87
CA TYR A 172 33.25 20.15 -13.31
C TYR A 172 32.10 20.96 -13.91
N LYS A 173 31.93 20.93 -15.25
CA LYS A 173 30.77 21.58 -15.90
C LYS A 173 29.46 20.99 -15.38
N GLN A 174 29.40 19.67 -15.24
CA GLN A 174 28.22 18.98 -14.71
C GLN A 174 27.93 19.38 -13.26
N TYR A 175 28.96 19.43 -12.41
CA TYR A 175 28.85 19.85 -11.02
C TYR A 175 28.29 21.27 -10.89
N LEU A 176 28.80 22.23 -11.69
CA LEU A 176 28.27 23.59 -11.72
C LEU A 176 26.80 23.63 -12.17
N LEU A 177 26.44 22.85 -13.20
CA LEU A 177 25.06 22.76 -13.66
C LEU A 177 24.14 22.21 -12.56
N ASN A 178 24.58 21.20 -11.79
CA ASN A 178 23.75 20.61 -10.73
C ASN A 178 23.59 21.51 -9.50
N LYS A 179 24.39 22.56 -9.34
CA LYS A 179 24.15 23.59 -8.30
C LYS A 179 22.86 24.38 -8.56
N SER A 180 22.54 24.68 -9.82
CA SER A 180 21.31 25.39 -10.20
C SER A 180 20.19 24.46 -10.67
N HIS A 181 20.53 23.33 -11.28
CA HIS A 181 19.59 22.37 -11.85
C HIS A 181 19.96 20.93 -11.43
N LYS A 182 19.52 20.51 -10.24
CA LYS A 182 19.89 19.22 -9.62
C LYS A 182 19.79 18.00 -10.54
N ASN A 183 18.83 17.98 -11.47
CA ASN A 183 18.54 16.84 -12.33
C ASN A 183 19.02 16.97 -13.77
N ALA A 184 19.59 18.12 -14.17
CA ALA A 184 20.06 18.30 -15.54
C ALA A 184 21.35 17.52 -15.81
N GLU A 185 21.49 16.93 -16.99
CA GLU A 185 22.66 16.14 -17.40
C GLU A 185 23.21 16.68 -18.73
N LEU A 186 24.53 16.85 -18.81
CA LEU A 186 25.25 17.24 -20.02
C LEU A 186 25.60 16.01 -20.84
N THR A 187 25.45 16.11 -22.16
CA THR A 187 25.80 15.04 -23.12
C THR A 187 27.24 14.57 -22.96
N GLU A 188 28.19 15.51 -22.78
CA GLU A 188 29.62 15.21 -22.60
C GLU A 188 29.88 14.31 -21.37
N THR A 189 29.09 14.48 -20.30
CA THR A 189 29.22 13.71 -19.06
C THR A 189 28.52 12.37 -19.17
N ASN A 190 27.36 12.33 -19.83
CA ASN A 190 26.67 11.06 -20.11
C ASN A 190 27.53 10.16 -21.01
N GLU A 191 28.18 10.70 -22.03
CA GLU A 191 29.15 9.94 -22.83
C GLU A 191 30.32 9.40 -22.00
N LEU A 192 30.83 10.19 -21.05
CA LEU A 192 31.88 9.76 -20.13
C LEU A 192 31.39 8.56 -19.29
N TYR A 193 30.19 8.67 -18.72
CA TYR A 193 29.60 7.59 -17.92
C TYR A 193 29.32 6.35 -18.76
N GLU A 194 28.80 6.47 -19.99
CA GLU A 194 28.50 5.34 -20.85
C GLU A 194 29.74 4.57 -21.27
N LYS A 195 30.83 5.27 -21.59
CA LYS A 195 32.08 4.69 -22.09
C LYS A 195 32.97 4.12 -20.99
N ALA A 196 32.89 4.65 -19.77
CA ALA A 196 33.71 4.21 -18.66
C ALA A 196 33.07 3.02 -17.90
N GLU A 197 33.92 2.06 -17.51
CA GLU A 197 33.58 1.07 -16.49
C GLU A 197 33.52 1.74 -15.12
N ILE A 198 32.59 1.30 -14.26
CA ILE A 198 32.35 1.93 -12.96
C ILE A 198 33.60 1.85 -12.05
N ASP A 199 34.34 0.74 -12.10
CA ASP A 199 35.60 0.60 -11.33
C ASP A 199 36.65 1.64 -11.71
N LYS A 200 36.64 2.10 -12.98
CA LYS A 200 37.58 3.10 -13.48
C LYS A 200 37.14 4.54 -13.20
N MET A 201 35.93 4.75 -12.70
CA MET A 201 35.41 6.09 -12.39
C MET A 201 35.92 6.64 -11.07
N ILE A 202 36.25 5.79 -10.09
CA ILE A 202 36.70 6.24 -8.76
C ILE A 202 37.94 7.14 -8.84
N PRO A 203 39.03 6.77 -9.55
CA PRO A 203 40.19 7.64 -9.69
C PRO A 203 39.87 8.97 -10.36
N VAL A 204 38.97 8.98 -11.34
CA VAL A 204 38.54 10.20 -12.04
C VAL A 204 37.78 11.14 -11.08
N PHE A 205 36.91 10.59 -10.23
CA PHE A 205 36.24 11.38 -9.20
C PHE A 205 37.21 11.90 -8.14
N GLN A 206 38.23 11.14 -7.75
CA GLN A 206 39.27 11.61 -6.83
C GLN A 206 40.09 12.76 -7.43
N GLU A 207 40.50 12.66 -8.70
CA GLU A 207 41.18 13.75 -9.43
C GLU A 207 40.29 15.00 -9.50
N PHE A 208 38.99 14.82 -9.75
CA PHE A 208 38.02 15.91 -9.78
C PHE A 208 37.84 16.58 -8.41
N VAL A 209 37.73 15.81 -7.32
CA VAL A 209 37.64 16.35 -5.95
C VAL A 209 38.87 17.20 -5.64
N GLN A 210 40.07 16.70 -5.94
CA GLN A 210 41.31 17.44 -5.73
C GLN A 210 41.33 18.74 -6.53
N PHE A 211 40.96 18.70 -7.82
CA PHE A 211 40.89 19.88 -8.67
C PHE A 211 39.96 20.97 -8.13
N VAL A 212 38.77 20.60 -7.67
CA VAL A 212 37.79 21.57 -7.13
C VAL A 212 38.28 22.14 -5.80
N TRP A 213 38.86 21.31 -4.94
CA TRP A 213 39.43 21.75 -3.67
C TRP A 213 40.56 22.76 -3.87
N GLU A 214 41.55 22.43 -4.71
CA GLU A 214 42.71 23.30 -4.98
C GLU A 214 42.31 24.63 -5.62
N LYS A 215 41.32 24.61 -6.52
CA LYS A 215 40.97 25.79 -7.32
C LYS A 215 39.91 26.68 -6.69
N TYR A 216 38.98 26.10 -5.92
CA TYR A 216 37.80 26.82 -5.41
C TYR A 216 37.59 26.66 -3.90
N ASN A 217 38.40 25.85 -3.21
CA ASN A 217 38.26 25.55 -1.77
C ASN A 217 36.87 24.99 -1.42
N GLU A 218 36.30 24.20 -2.32
CA GLU A 218 35.03 23.51 -2.15
C GLU A 218 35.24 22.00 -2.13
N ASN A 219 34.40 21.26 -1.41
CA ASN A 219 34.44 19.80 -1.33
C ASN A 219 33.25 19.17 -2.08
N PRO A 220 33.45 18.66 -3.31
CA PRO A 220 32.37 18.07 -4.10
C PRO A 220 32.13 16.57 -3.80
N THR A 221 32.77 16.00 -2.77
CA THR A 221 32.72 14.55 -2.47
C THR A 221 31.30 14.01 -2.39
N LYS A 222 30.37 14.72 -1.72
CA LYS A 222 28.96 14.29 -1.62
C LYS A 222 28.28 14.18 -2.98
N TRP A 223 28.58 15.11 -3.88
CA TRP A 223 28.05 15.07 -5.25
C TRP A 223 28.65 13.89 -6.03
N CYS A 224 29.96 13.62 -5.90
CA CYS A 224 30.61 12.47 -6.52
C CYS A 224 30.00 11.14 -6.05
N GLN A 225 29.75 11.00 -4.74
CA GLN A 225 29.11 9.84 -4.13
C GLN A 225 27.71 9.61 -4.71
N GLU A 226 26.89 10.67 -4.77
CA GLU A 226 25.54 10.61 -5.35
C GLU A 226 25.57 10.21 -6.83
N GLN A 227 26.49 10.78 -7.64
CA GLN A 227 26.62 10.40 -9.05
C GLN A 227 27.07 8.94 -9.22
N MET A 228 28.02 8.47 -8.41
CA MET A 228 28.47 7.08 -8.45
C MET A 228 27.33 6.10 -8.14
N LEU A 229 26.55 6.37 -7.10
CA LEU A 229 25.37 5.57 -6.75
C LEU A 229 24.33 5.60 -7.88
N LYS A 230 24.07 6.77 -8.46
CA LYS A 230 23.14 6.93 -9.58
C LYS A 230 23.56 6.09 -10.79
N GLN A 231 24.85 6.08 -11.13
CA GLN A 231 25.36 5.28 -12.24
C GLN A 231 25.34 3.79 -11.93
N ALA A 232 25.70 3.39 -10.71
CA ALA A 232 25.61 2.00 -10.27
C ALA A 232 24.17 1.50 -10.35
N TYR A 233 23.21 2.27 -9.83
CA TYR A 233 21.78 1.93 -9.85
C TYR A 233 21.23 1.80 -11.28
N ARG A 234 21.65 2.66 -12.21
CA ARG A 234 21.18 2.64 -13.61
C ARG A 234 21.77 1.49 -14.43
N ARG A 235 23.05 1.15 -14.22
CA ARG A 235 23.81 0.31 -15.16
C ARG A 235 24.05 -1.10 -14.66
N ILE A 236 24.09 -1.30 -13.35
CA ILE A 236 24.50 -2.57 -12.78
C ILE A 236 23.26 -3.42 -12.49
N LYS A 237 23.08 -4.46 -13.31
CA LYS A 237 22.09 -5.51 -13.05
C LYS A 237 22.55 -6.43 -11.92
N ASP A 238 23.85 -6.68 -11.86
CA ASP A 238 24.50 -7.57 -10.88
C ASP A 238 25.79 -6.94 -10.36
N ILE A 239 25.77 -6.57 -9.08
CA ILE A 239 26.86 -5.87 -8.38
C ILE A 239 28.02 -6.78 -8.01
N THR A 240 27.87 -8.11 -8.11
CA THR A 240 28.94 -9.08 -7.81
C THR A 240 30.14 -8.99 -8.76
N ASN A 241 29.95 -8.41 -9.96
CA ASN A 241 31.00 -8.26 -10.96
C ASN A 241 31.91 -7.05 -10.74
N LEU A 242 31.62 -6.20 -9.74
CA LEU A 242 32.43 -5.03 -9.43
C LEU A 242 33.67 -5.41 -8.61
N ALA A 243 34.72 -4.60 -8.72
CA ALA A 243 35.87 -4.74 -7.84
C ALA A 243 35.47 -4.44 -6.38
N GLU A 244 36.07 -5.17 -5.43
CA GLU A 244 35.77 -5.03 -3.99
C GLU A 244 35.93 -3.59 -3.48
N ASN A 245 36.95 -2.86 -3.94
CA ASN A 245 37.15 -1.45 -3.60
C ASN A 245 36.01 -0.55 -4.07
N THR A 246 35.41 -0.87 -5.23
CA THR A 246 34.25 -0.16 -5.76
C THR A 246 33.01 -0.45 -4.94
N ILE A 247 32.82 -1.71 -4.56
CA ILE A 247 31.70 -2.11 -3.67
C ILE A 247 31.80 -1.36 -2.34
N ARG A 248 32.99 -1.33 -1.72
CA ARG A 248 33.22 -0.57 -0.47
C ARG A 248 32.96 0.93 -0.65
N TYR A 249 33.48 1.53 -1.72
CA TYR A 249 33.23 2.94 -2.02
C TYR A 249 31.73 3.24 -2.18
N LEU A 250 30.99 2.39 -2.90
CA LEU A 250 29.54 2.54 -3.08
C LEU A 250 28.79 2.35 -1.75
N LYS A 251 29.21 1.40 -0.90
CA LYS A 251 28.65 1.24 0.45
C LYS A 251 28.84 2.52 1.27
N ASP A 252 30.07 3.02 1.36
CA ASP A 252 30.38 4.20 2.16
C ASP A 252 29.64 5.43 1.62
N ALA A 253 29.55 5.58 0.30
CA ALA A 253 28.74 6.59 -0.36
C ALA A 253 27.25 6.48 0.01
N PHE A 254 26.69 5.27 0.02
CA PHE A 254 25.30 5.02 0.39
C PHE A 254 25.04 5.38 1.86
N LEU A 255 25.95 4.99 2.76
CA LEU A 255 25.87 5.30 4.19
C LEU A 255 25.91 6.80 4.44
N GLU A 256 26.89 7.50 3.87
CA GLU A 256 27.04 8.95 4.04
C GLU A 256 25.87 9.76 3.43
N LEU A 257 25.32 9.31 2.30
CA LEU A 257 24.20 10.00 1.64
C LEU A 257 22.89 9.88 2.45
N ASN A 258 22.68 8.74 3.11
CA ASN A 258 21.42 8.39 3.76
C ASN A 258 21.48 8.43 5.29
N LYS A 259 22.60 8.84 5.88
CA LYS A 259 22.72 9.06 7.31
C LYS A 259 21.79 10.20 7.72
N VAL A 260 20.81 9.88 8.56
CA VAL A 260 19.87 10.86 9.13
C VAL A 260 20.01 10.84 10.64
N GLU A 261 20.35 12.00 11.19
CA GLU A 261 20.43 12.18 12.63
C GLU A 261 19.02 12.20 13.25
N HIS A 262 18.92 11.82 14.52
CA HIS A 262 17.68 11.89 15.32
C HIS A 262 16.55 10.92 14.91
N LEU A 263 16.82 9.90 14.09
CA LEU A 263 15.86 8.79 13.85
C LEU A 263 16.08 7.58 14.76
N ASN A 264 17.03 7.68 15.68
CA ASN A 264 17.36 6.62 16.64
C ASN A 264 17.26 7.14 18.07
N CYS A 265 16.87 6.23 18.96
CA CYS A 265 17.05 6.39 20.39
C CYS A 265 18.55 6.45 20.75
N LYS A 266 18.86 6.91 21.96
CA LYS A 266 20.23 6.90 22.51
C LYS A 266 20.88 5.52 22.56
N CYS A 267 20.07 4.44 22.60
CA CYS A 267 20.57 3.07 22.50
C CYS A 267 20.67 2.55 21.05
N SER A 268 20.58 3.44 20.06
CA SER A 268 20.60 3.15 18.62
C SER A 268 19.39 2.39 18.07
N PHE A 269 18.37 2.14 18.88
CA PHE A 269 17.12 1.53 18.43
C PHE A 269 16.28 2.53 17.63
N PRO A 270 15.56 2.13 16.57
CA PRO A 270 14.90 3.09 15.70
C PRO A 270 13.77 3.82 16.42
N LEU A 271 13.49 5.06 16.04
CA LEU A 271 12.29 5.76 16.45
C LEU A 271 11.15 5.50 15.46
N PRO A 272 9.88 5.65 15.87
CA PRO A 272 8.74 5.43 14.98
C PRO A 272 8.90 6.17 13.64
N LYS A 273 9.27 7.45 13.65
CA LYS A 273 9.48 8.27 12.44
C LYS A 273 10.43 7.67 11.40
N ALA A 274 11.32 6.75 11.80
CA ALA A 274 12.28 6.14 10.90
C ALA A 274 11.62 5.44 9.70
N HIS A 275 10.41 4.90 9.85
CA HIS A 275 9.72 4.18 8.77
C HIS A 275 9.28 5.07 7.60
N GLU A 276 9.20 6.39 7.79
CA GLU A 276 8.81 7.33 6.73
C GLU A 276 10.00 7.75 5.86
N MET A 277 11.22 7.60 6.36
CA MET A 277 12.44 8.14 5.76
C MET A 277 13.14 7.10 4.89
N LYS A 278 12.50 6.70 3.78
CA LYS A 278 13.09 5.72 2.85
C LYS A 278 14.43 6.23 2.26
N PRO A 279 15.53 5.47 2.38
CA PRO A 279 16.83 5.84 1.81
C PRO A 279 16.79 5.98 0.28
N THR A 280 17.56 6.93 -0.22
CA THR A 280 17.86 7.05 -1.65
C THR A 280 18.73 5.86 -2.06
N PHE A 281 18.38 5.21 -3.17
CA PHE A 281 19.03 3.99 -3.67
C PHE A 281 18.91 2.80 -2.70
N TYR A 282 17.84 2.71 -1.91
CA TYR A 282 17.60 1.66 -0.91
C TYR A 282 17.89 0.24 -1.41
N GLU A 283 17.35 -0.14 -2.57
CA GLU A 283 17.49 -1.50 -3.10
C GLU A 283 18.95 -1.84 -3.46
N LEU A 284 19.72 -0.84 -3.93
CA LEU A 284 21.15 -1.00 -4.17
C LEU A 284 21.93 -1.09 -2.85
N GLY A 285 21.61 -0.22 -1.90
CA GLY A 285 22.24 -0.21 -0.56
C GLY A 285 22.10 -1.54 0.16
N CYS A 286 20.90 -2.12 0.19
CA CYS A 286 20.68 -3.44 0.81
C CYS A 286 21.54 -4.53 0.15
N LYS A 287 21.62 -4.56 -1.18
CA LYS A 287 22.45 -5.55 -1.89
C LYS A 287 23.95 -5.35 -1.60
N LEU A 288 24.42 -4.11 -1.50
CA LEU A 288 25.82 -3.81 -1.17
C LEU A 288 26.17 -4.31 0.24
N LEU A 289 25.29 -4.09 1.21
CA LEU A 289 25.49 -4.56 2.59
C LEU A 289 25.46 -6.08 2.69
N GLU A 290 24.56 -6.73 1.96
CA GLU A 290 24.45 -8.19 1.88
C GLU A 290 25.70 -8.84 1.27
N LEU A 291 26.26 -8.26 0.20
CA LEU A 291 27.51 -8.77 -0.38
C LEU A 291 28.73 -8.65 0.53
N LEU A 292 28.72 -7.69 1.45
CA LEU A 292 29.83 -7.46 2.37
C LEU A 292 29.63 -8.16 3.72
N GLU A 293 28.48 -8.81 3.95
CA GLU A 293 28.10 -9.41 5.23
C GLU A 293 28.15 -8.38 6.38
N GLU A 294 27.68 -7.16 6.12
CA GLU A 294 27.73 -6.03 7.08
C GLU A 294 26.34 -5.45 7.40
N GLU A 295 25.25 -6.17 7.14
CA GLU A 295 23.89 -5.62 7.30
C GLU A 295 23.64 -5.10 8.72
N ASP A 296 23.94 -5.92 9.72
CA ASP A 296 23.65 -5.60 11.13
C ASP A 296 24.48 -4.43 11.69
N LYS A 297 25.65 -4.16 11.09
CA LYS A 297 26.59 -3.14 11.61
C LYS A 297 26.08 -1.72 11.39
N HIS A 298 25.21 -1.53 10.41
CA HIS A 298 24.82 -0.21 9.90
C HIS A 298 23.36 0.16 10.13
N PHE A 299 22.59 -0.68 10.83
CA PHE A 299 21.20 -0.36 11.17
C PHE A 299 21.07 0.88 12.07
N SER A 300 22.07 1.11 12.94
CA SER A 300 22.15 2.33 13.75
C SER A 300 22.54 3.58 12.95
N ASP A 301 23.17 3.41 11.78
CA ASP A 301 23.55 4.54 10.92
C ASP A 301 22.38 4.98 10.05
N ILE A 302 21.58 4.01 9.58
CA ILE A 302 20.37 4.23 8.79
C ILE A 302 19.22 3.44 9.41
N ALA A 303 18.45 4.10 10.27
CA ALA A 303 17.33 3.51 11.01
C ALA A 303 16.31 2.79 10.12
N TYR A 304 16.09 3.26 8.89
CA TYR A 304 15.17 2.61 7.96
C TYR A 304 15.60 1.18 7.59
N LEU A 305 16.89 0.83 7.69
CA LEU A 305 17.36 -0.54 7.41
C LEU A 305 16.80 -1.59 8.38
N TYR A 306 16.26 -1.19 9.53
CA TYR A 306 15.48 -2.12 10.36
C TYR A 306 14.25 -2.69 9.63
N LYS A 307 13.68 -1.96 8.64
CA LYS A 307 12.66 -2.49 7.73
C LYS A 307 13.18 -3.69 6.94
N TYR A 308 14.42 -3.61 6.44
CA TYR A 308 15.04 -4.71 5.70
C TYR A 308 15.23 -5.95 6.59
N LYS A 309 15.70 -5.76 7.83
CA LYS A 309 15.83 -6.83 8.82
C LYS A 309 14.50 -7.55 9.05
N LEU A 310 13.46 -6.79 9.39
CA LEU A 310 12.11 -7.33 9.66
C LEU A 310 11.48 -7.98 8.42
N GLN A 311 11.90 -7.62 7.21
CA GLN A 311 11.39 -8.20 5.98
C GLN A 311 12.03 -9.53 5.59
N LYS A 312 13.26 -9.79 6.06
CA LYS A 312 14.01 -11.04 5.82
C LYS A 312 13.59 -12.16 6.78
N GLU A 313 13.24 -11.81 8.01
CA GLU A 313 12.81 -12.79 9.01
C GLU A 313 11.41 -13.34 8.68
N ASN A 314 11.31 -14.68 8.63
CA ASN A 314 10.04 -15.36 8.40
C ASN A 314 9.29 -15.66 9.69
N ASP A 315 9.99 -15.78 10.82
CA ASP A 315 9.42 -16.09 12.13
C ASP A 315 9.55 -14.90 13.07
N LEU A 316 8.44 -14.49 13.68
CA LEU A 316 8.43 -13.35 14.59
C LEU A 316 8.78 -13.81 16.02
N ASN A 317 10.04 -13.63 16.42
CA ASN A 317 10.43 -13.80 17.82
C ASN A 317 10.09 -12.56 18.67
N GLU A 318 10.37 -12.61 19.98
CA GLU A 318 10.05 -11.52 20.90
C GLU A 318 10.86 -10.23 20.65
N ALA A 319 12.11 -10.35 20.20
CA ALA A 319 12.95 -9.20 19.85
C ALA A 319 12.44 -8.53 18.57
N ASP A 320 12.01 -9.32 17.58
CA ASP A 320 11.45 -8.80 16.32
C ASP A 320 10.09 -8.17 16.53
N LEU A 321 9.24 -8.71 17.41
CA LEU A 321 8.00 -8.04 17.81
C LEU A 321 8.27 -6.69 18.49
N THR A 322 9.27 -6.64 19.37
CA THR A 322 9.68 -5.40 20.05
C THR A 322 10.16 -4.35 19.04
N LEU A 323 10.98 -4.77 18.08
CA LEU A 323 11.46 -3.92 17.00
C LEU A 323 10.33 -3.46 16.07
N LEU A 324 9.42 -4.36 15.69
CA LEU A 324 8.26 -4.06 14.85
C LEU A 324 7.38 -3.00 15.50
N VAL A 325 7.09 -3.13 16.80
CA VAL A 325 6.29 -2.14 17.54
C VAL A 325 7.00 -0.81 17.66
N GLN A 326 8.30 -0.80 17.91
CA GLN A 326 9.08 0.43 17.97
C GLN A 326 9.13 1.15 16.61
N PHE A 327 9.35 0.41 15.52
CA PHE A 327 9.45 0.95 14.17
C PHE A 327 8.10 1.42 13.63
N ASN A 328 7.01 0.81 14.10
CA ASN A 328 5.63 1.26 13.89
C ASN A 328 5.19 1.36 12.41
N ASP A 329 5.70 0.47 11.55
CA ASP A 329 5.35 0.45 10.12
C ASP A 329 4.13 -0.45 9.85
N ARG A 330 3.04 0.17 9.38
CA ARG A 330 1.77 -0.50 9.06
C ARG A 330 1.90 -1.58 7.99
N GLU A 331 2.74 -1.38 6.98
CA GLU A 331 2.93 -2.37 5.92
C GLU A 331 3.62 -3.62 6.46
N LEU A 332 4.58 -3.45 7.37
CA LEU A 332 5.27 -4.58 8.01
C LEU A 332 4.33 -5.39 8.89
N TYR A 333 3.45 -4.72 9.64
CA TYR A 333 2.40 -5.40 10.40
C TYR A 333 1.51 -6.26 9.51
N LYS A 334 1.02 -5.72 8.39
CA LYS A 334 0.20 -6.48 7.43
C LYS A 334 0.98 -7.65 6.83
N LYS A 335 2.25 -7.45 6.44
CA LYS A 335 3.12 -8.51 5.90
C LYS A 335 3.35 -9.65 6.89
N LEU A 336 3.64 -9.32 8.15
CA LEU A 336 3.95 -10.28 9.21
C LEU A 336 2.71 -10.83 9.93
N SER A 337 1.51 -10.37 9.56
CA SER A 337 0.23 -10.74 10.18
C SER A 337 -0.06 -12.24 10.19
N ILE A 338 0.52 -13.00 9.27
CA ILE A 338 0.35 -14.46 9.18
C ILE A 338 0.83 -15.15 10.47
N ASN A 339 1.79 -14.56 11.17
CA ASN A 339 2.39 -15.11 12.39
C ASN A 339 1.71 -14.60 13.67
N PHE A 340 0.65 -13.80 13.56
CA PHE A 340 0.05 -13.14 14.71
C PHE A 340 -1.02 -14.02 15.35
N THR A 341 -0.73 -14.45 16.57
CA THR A 341 -1.70 -15.15 17.43
C THR A 341 -2.37 -14.18 18.40
N TYR A 342 -3.37 -14.65 19.13
CA TYR A 342 -3.97 -13.89 20.24
C TYR A 342 -2.91 -13.43 21.25
N ASP A 343 -2.00 -14.33 21.65
CA ASP A 343 -0.95 -14.03 22.62
C ASP A 343 0.09 -13.06 22.06
N THR A 344 0.43 -13.18 20.78
CA THR A 344 1.29 -12.20 20.08
C THR A 344 0.66 -10.81 20.10
N CYS A 345 -0.65 -10.72 19.85
CA CYS A 345 -1.39 -9.45 19.88
C CYS A 345 -1.52 -8.87 21.30
N ASP A 346 -1.68 -9.71 22.32
CA ASP A 346 -1.68 -9.28 23.72
C ASP A 346 -0.32 -8.68 24.12
N LYS A 347 0.79 -9.33 23.71
CA LYS A 347 2.14 -8.77 23.88
C LYS A 347 2.34 -7.48 23.11
N LEU A 348 1.88 -7.42 21.86
CA LEU A 348 1.93 -6.24 21.00
C LEU A 348 1.27 -5.04 21.70
N LEU A 349 0.06 -5.21 22.22
CA LEU A 349 -0.65 -4.13 22.94
C LEU A 349 0.13 -3.62 24.15
N ASN A 350 0.70 -4.52 24.95
CA ASN A 350 1.55 -4.13 26.08
C ASN A 350 2.77 -3.30 25.64
N LEU A 351 3.43 -3.71 24.55
CA LEU A 351 4.56 -2.97 23.97
C LEU A 351 4.11 -1.62 23.42
N PHE A 352 2.98 -1.58 22.72
CA PHE A 352 2.44 -0.36 22.15
C PHE A 352 2.07 0.67 23.23
N ILE A 353 1.49 0.23 24.35
CA ILE A 353 1.20 1.10 25.50
C ILE A 353 2.50 1.67 26.09
N LYS A 354 3.53 0.83 26.29
CA LYS A 354 4.84 1.30 26.78
C LYS A 354 5.45 2.35 25.85
N LEU A 355 5.32 2.14 24.54
CA LEU A 355 5.81 3.07 23.53
C LEU A 355 4.99 4.37 23.53
N LYS A 356 3.65 4.31 23.53
CA LYS A 356 2.75 5.48 23.63
C LYS A 356 3.00 6.32 24.88
N ARG A 357 3.48 5.71 25.97
CA ARG A 357 3.96 6.42 27.20
C ARG A 357 5.30 7.12 27.02
N GLY A 358 5.87 7.14 25.81
CA GLY A 358 7.10 7.83 25.48
C GLY A 358 8.38 7.05 25.80
N ASN A 359 8.34 5.72 25.95
CA ASN A 359 9.51 4.94 26.33
C ASN A 359 10.04 4.09 25.16
N CYS A 360 11.37 4.08 24.98
CA CYS A 360 12.03 3.16 24.06
C CYS A 360 11.83 1.72 24.52
N LEU A 361 11.38 0.86 23.62
CA LEU A 361 11.10 -0.54 23.93
C LEU A 361 12.37 -1.39 24.14
N ASN A 362 13.54 -0.89 23.77
CA ASN A 362 14.82 -1.57 24.02
C ASN A 362 15.48 -1.14 25.34
N CYS A 363 15.66 0.17 25.57
CA CYS A 363 16.40 0.67 26.75
C CYS A 363 15.54 1.35 27.82
N GLY A 364 14.25 1.58 27.56
CA GLY A 364 13.34 2.26 28.49
C GLY A 364 13.53 3.78 28.61
N LEU A 365 14.49 4.39 27.91
CA LEU A 365 14.69 5.84 27.94
C LEU A 365 13.56 6.58 27.20
N PRO A 366 13.28 7.84 27.57
CA PRO A 366 12.30 8.66 26.88
C PRO A 366 12.61 8.88 25.39
N VAL A 367 11.59 8.78 24.54
CA VAL A 367 11.67 8.95 23.08
C VAL A 367 10.49 9.75 22.54
N ASP A 368 10.68 10.34 21.36
CA ASP A 368 9.61 10.98 20.61
C ASP A 368 8.68 9.91 19.98
N VAL A 369 7.38 10.17 20.07
CA VAL A 369 6.28 9.26 19.70
C VAL A 369 5.20 9.95 18.86
N ASN A 370 5.48 11.15 18.35
CA ASN A 370 4.52 11.94 17.57
C ASN A 370 4.00 11.21 16.31
N ASP A 371 4.83 10.36 15.70
CA ASP A 371 4.52 9.64 14.45
C ASP A 371 4.05 8.18 14.71
N LEU A 372 3.45 7.92 15.88
CA LEU A 372 2.84 6.63 16.17
C LEU A 372 1.46 6.52 15.54
N MET A 373 1.11 5.31 15.11
CA MET A 373 -0.25 5.03 14.64
C MET A 373 -1.26 5.31 15.76
N SER A 374 -2.47 5.68 15.36
CA SER A 374 -3.61 5.88 16.25
C SER A 374 -4.10 4.56 16.85
N TRP A 375 -4.87 4.66 17.94
CA TRP A 375 -5.57 3.50 18.48
C TRP A 375 -6.60 2.94 17.52
N THR A 376 -7.27 3.79 16.72
CA THR A 376 -8.13 3.36 15.61
C THR A 376 -7.37 2.45 14.64
N GLU A 377 -6.22 2.90 14.14
CA GLU A 377 -5.43 2.14 13.17
C GLU A 377 -4.96 0.82 13.75
N LEU A 378 -4.41 0.83 14.97
CA LEU A 378 -4.00 -0.40 15.64
C LEU A 378 -5.19 -1.33 15.90
N GLY A 379 -6.33 -0.79 16.33
CA GLY A 379 -7.54 -1.54 16.60
C GLY A 379 -8.05 -2.27 15.35
N LEU A 380 -8.03 -1.60 14.19
CA LEU A 380 -8.41 -2.20 12.92
C LEU A 380 -7.41 -3.29 12.49
N LEU A 381 -6.10 -3.08 12.70
CA LEU A 381 -5.10 -4.13 12.47
C LEU A 381 -5.36 -5.36 13.35
N LEU A 382 -5.70 -5.18 14.63
CA LEU A 382 -6.05 -6.31 15.51
C LEU A 382 -7.28 -7.08 15.02
N VAL A 383 -8.31 -6.38 14.53
CA VAL A 383 -9.49 -7.01 13.91
C VAL A 383 -9.07 -7.83 12.70
N GLU A 384 -8.12 -7.34 11.91
CA GLU A 384 -7.57 -8.05 10.76
C GLU A 384 -6.80 -9.32 11.16
N PHE A 385 -6.02 -9.25 12.24
CA PHE A 385 -5.10 -10.32 12.64
C PHE A 385 -5.81 -11.47 13.37
N VAL A 386 -6.59 -11.15 14.40
CA VAL A 386 -7.19 -12.15 15.30
C VAL A 386 -8.70 -12.27 15.16
N GLY A 387 -9.30 -11.47 14.27
CA GLY A 387 -10.73 -11.36 14.08
C GLY A 387 -11.41 -10.44 15.09
N PRO A 388 -12.63 -9.96 14.79
CA PRO A 388 -13.32 -8.92 15.54
C PRO A 388 -13.61 -9.33 16.99
N GLN A 389 -14.03 -10.56 17.24
CA GLN A 389 -14.39 -11.00 18.60
C GLN A 389 -13.17 -11.00 19.54
N ASN A 390 -12.03 -11.49 19.05
CA ASN A 390 -10.80 -11.53 19.82
C ASN A 390 -10.18 -10.15 19.98
N ALA A 391 -10.19 -9.33 18.93
CA ALA A 391 -9.75 -7.93 18.99
C ALA A 391 -10.58 -7.15 20.03
N CYS A 392 -11.90 -7.31 20.05
CA CYS A 392 -12.77 -6.68 21.05
C CYS A 392 -12.42 -7.10 22.48
N ARG A 393 -12.16 -8.40 22.71
CA ARG A 393 -11.73 -8.89 24.03
C ARG A 393 -10.42 -8.26 24.47
N LEU A 394 -9.43 -8.19 23.57
CA LEU A 394 -8.15 -7.55 23.84
C LEU A 394 -8.33 -6.06 24.16
N LEU A 395 -9.01 -5.30 23.29
CA LEU A 395 -9.22 -3.86 23.51
C LEU A 395 -10.00 -3.57 24.79
N LYS A 396 -10.99 -4.41 25.15
CA LYS A 396 -11.68 -4.30 26.45
C LYS A 396 -10.76 -4.54 27.63
N ARG A 397 -9.86 -5.53 27.54
CA ARG A 397 -8.87 -5.82 28.58
C ARG A 397 -7.92 -4.65 28.86
N TYR A 398 -7.57 -3.89 27.83
CA TYR A 398 -6.71 -2.69 27.93
C TYR A 398 -7.49 -1.38 27.90
N SER A 399 -8.81 -1.40 28.17
CA SER A 399 -9.65 -0.20 28.03
C SER A 399 -9.22 0.97 28.92
N ASP A 400 -8.70 0.68 30.12
CA ASP A 400 -8.18 1.71 31.04
C ASP A 400 -6.93 2.45 30.50
N GLU A 401 -6.25 1.84 29.53
CA GLU A 401 -5.03 2.38 28.91
C GLU A 401 -5.32 3.12 27.58
N ILE A 402 -6.57 3.05 27.10
CA ILE A 402 -7.01 3.68 25.86
C ILE A 402 -7.79 4.96 26.23
N PRO A 403 -7.25 6.16 25.96
CA PRO A 403 -7.96 7.40 26.28
C PRO A 403 -9.32 7.49 25.57
N ASN A 404 -10.27 8.17 26.24
CA ASN A 404 -11.60 8.38 25.68
C ASN A 404 -11.52 9.14 24.34
N GLY A 405 -12.17 8.60 23.31
CA GLY A 405 -12.23 9.19 21.97
C GLY A 405 -11.09 8.78 21.02
N GLU A 406 -10.12 8.00 21.49
CA GLU A 406 -9.01 7.51 20.64
C GLU A 406 -9.43 6.39 19.66
N LEU A 407 -10.56 5.74 19.93
CA LEU A 407 -11.24 4.88 18.98
C LEU A 407 -12.38 5.68 18.35
N ASP A 408 -12.20 6.07 17.10
CA ASP A 408 -13.15 6.92 16.37
C ASP A 408 -14.28 6.12 15.70
N SER A 409 -15.17 6.85 14.99
CA SER A 409 -16.25 6.24 14.23
C SER A 409 -15.77 5.26 13.17
N GLY A 410 -14.60 5.47 12.57
CA GLY A 410 -13.99 4.60 11.57
C GLY A 410 -13.61 3.25 12.16
N PHE A 411 -13.04 3.24 13.39
CA PHE A 411 -12.81 1.99 14.11
C PHE A 411 -14.11 1.20 14.30
N TYR A 412 -15.15 1.84 14.87
CA TYR A 412 -16.41 1.16 15.14
C TYR A 412 -17.07 0.69 13.84
N GLN A 413 -17.05 1.51 12.78
CA GLN A 413 -17.55 1.17 11.45
C GLN A 413 -16.88 -0.07 10.86
N GLY A 414 -15.55 -0.07 10.81
CA GLY A 414 -14.77 -1.22 10.36
C GLY A 414 -15.01 -2.45 11.22
N PHE A 415 -15.10 -2.28 12.54
CA PHE A 415 -15.32 -3.38 13.47
C PHE A 415 -16.63 -4.12 13.25
N ILE A 416 -17.78 -3.43 13.21
CA ILE A 416 -19.07 -4.11 13.03
C ILE A 416 -19.16 -4.71 11.64
N LEU A 417 -18.64 -4.03 10.60
CA LEU A 417 -18.65 -4.60 9.26
C LEU A 417 -17.85 -5.90 9.23
N ALA A 418 -16.64 -5.90 9.80
CA ALA A 418 -15.82 -7.10 9.93
C ALA A 418 -16.46 -8.17 10.83
N ALA A 419 -17.27 -7.80 11.83
CA ALA A 419 -17.98 -8.72 12.68
C ALA A 419 -19.24 -9.32 12.04
N ALA A 420 -19.91 -8.57 11.16
CA ALA A 420 -21.07 -9.02 10.40
C ALA A 420 -20.66 -9.85 9.18
N TYR A 421 -19.51 -9.54 8.57
CA TYR A 421 -18.98 -10.22 7.40
C TYR A 421 -17.98 -11.31 7.80
N LYS A 422 -18.11 -12.52 7.25
CA LYS A 422 -17.28 -13.68 7.64
C LYS A 422 -15.81 -13.59 7.22
N LYS A 423 -15.41 -12.54 6.51
CA LYS A 423 -14.03 -12.31 6.05
C LYS A 423 -13.56 -10.91 6.46
N PRO A 424 -13.01 -10.77 7.68
CA PRO A 424 -12.63 -9.47 8.25
C PRO A 424 -11.70 -8.63 7.35
N LYS A 425 -10.71 -9.27 6.72
CA LYS A 425 -9.76 -8.62 5.79
C LYS A 425 -10.45 -7.91 4.63
N GLU A 426 -11.35 -8.62 3.95
CA GLU A 426 -12.11 -8.07 2.82
C GLU A 426 -13.03 -6.92 3.26
N ALA A 427 -13.67 -7.05 4.42
CA ALA A 427 -14.52 -6.00 4.98
C ALA A 427 -13.73 -4.72 5.29
N LEU A 428 -12.55 -4.84 5.89
CA LEU A 428 -11.72 -3.68 6.20
C LEU A 428 -11.13 -3.04 4.94
N ASN A 429 -10.69 -3.83 3.96
CA ASN A 429 -10.24 -3.30 2.67
C ASN A 429 -11.36 -2.52 1.95
N PHE A 430 -12.60 -3.04 2.00
CA PHE A 430 -13.76 -2.31 1.47
C PHE A 430 -13.93 -0.95 2.17
N MET A 431 -13.85 -0.91 3.51
CA MET A 431 -13.94 0.35 4.25
C MET A 431 -12.84 1.33 3.87
N GLU A 432 -11.59 0.88 3.72
CA GLU A 432 -10.48 1.74 3.26
C GLU A 432 -10.80 2.34 1.89
N THR A 433 -11.24 1.54 0.92
CA THR A 433 -11.57 2.03 -0.43
C THR A 433 -12.75 3.02 -0.46
N VAL A 434 -13.82 2.73 0.28
CA VAL A 434 -15.04 3.55 0.27
C VAL A 434 -14.84 4.86 1.04
N VAL A 435 -14.09 4.84 2.15
CA VAL A 435 -13.75 6.06 2.90
C VAL A 435 -12.79 6.94 2.08
N ASP A 436 -11.83 6.36 1.38
CA ASP A 436 -10.93 7.12 0.51
C ASP A 436 -11.65 7.75 -0.69
N ASP A 437 -12.59 7.03 -1.32
CA ASP A 437 -13.36 7.56 -2.44
C ASP A 437 -14.36 8.65 -2.03
N SER A 438 -14.96 8.55 -0.84
CA SER A 438 -15.81 9.61 -0.29
C SER A 438 -15.00 10.85 0.10
N ASN A 439 -13.74 10.71 0.52
CA ASN A 439 -12.81 11.83 0.68
C ASN A 439 -12.38 12.44 -0.67
N ARG A 440 -12.13 11.63 -1.72
CA ARG A 440 -11.84 12.12 -3.07
C ARG A 440 -13.02 12.86 -3.70
N GLN A 441 -14.25 12.42 -3.45
CA GLN A 441 -15.45 13.13 -3.91
C GLN A 441 -15.61 14.47 -3.20
N LYS A 442 -15.38 14.56 -1.87
CA LYS A 442 -15.37 15.84 -1.15
C LYS A 442 -14.34 16.84 -1.71
N VAL A 443 -13.12 16.40 -1.98
CA VAL A 443 -12.07 17.25 -2.59
C VAL A 443 -12.46 17.73 -4.00
N ARG A 444 -13.25 16.97 -4.76
CA ARG A 444 -13.77 17.40 -6.07
C ARG A 444 -14.86 18.47 -5.98
N TYR A 445 -15.61 18.54 -4.88
CA TYR A 445 -16.62 19.59 -4.68
C TYR A 445 -16.02 20.89 -4.12
N ASP A 446 -14.93 20.82 -3.35
CA ASP A 446 -14.25 22.01 -2.81
C ASP A 446 -13.36 22.76 -3.83
N CYS A 447 -13.02 22.14 -4.97
CA CYS A 447 -12.31 22.80 -6.08
C CYS A 447 -13.23 23.51 -7.10
N LYS A 448 -14.54 23.63 -6.84
CA LYS A 448 -15.49 24.35 -7.72
C LYS A 448 -16.04 25.66 -7.15
N SER A 449 -15.44 26.18 -6.09
CA SER A 449 -15.75 27.51 -5.56
C SER A 449 -14.47 28.33 -5.36
N TYR A 450 -13.91 28.81 -6.48
CA TYR A 450 -13.25 30.11 -6.63
C TYR A 450 -13.44 30.60 -8.06
#